data_AF-A0A7J2X2M8-F1
#
_entry.id   AF-A0A7J2X2M8-F1
#
_cell.length_a   1.000
_cell.length_b   1.000
_cell.length_c   1.000
_cell.angle_alpha   90.00
_cell.angle_beta   90.00
_cell.angle_gamma   90.00
#
_symmetry.space_group_name_H-M   'P 1'
#
loop_
_entity.id
_entity.type
_entity.pdbx_description
1 polymer ?
#
loop_
_entity_poly.entity_id
_entity_poly.type
_entity_poly.pdbx_seq_one_letter_code
_entity_poly.pdbx_strand_id
1 'polypeptide(L)'
;MKIEVYCTLEEVKRFLIESTCKNKLPPKYAGDKRYLFERRQEVGKVYVEAEYKRDVEEIEDITVIEVQNVLGITYRSRSGRTNLIWRQIYGELGKLEGEASGNTIVNLLEAGIRNIRVVKEDRK
;
A
#
# COMPACT_ATOMS: atom_id res chain seq x y z
N MET A 1 -3.34 -15.12 6.18
CA MET A 1 -3.07 -15.94 4.98
C MET A 1 -1.91 -15.30 4.24
N LYS A 2 -0.89 -16.07 3.82
CA LYS A 2 0.22 -15.51 3.05
C LYS A 2 -0.14 -15.42 1.58
N ILE A 3 0.06 -14.26 0.98
CA ILE A 3 -0.28 -13.98 -0.40
C ILE A 3 0.91 -13.41 -1.17
N GLU A 4 0.85 -13.55 -2.49
CA GLU A 4 1.67 -12.80 -3.43
C GLU A 4 0.83 -12.40 -4.65
N VAL A 5 1.11 -11.24 -5.23
CA VAL A 5 0.46 -10.74 -6.44
C VAL A 5 1.33 -9.71 -7.14
N TYR A 6 1.33 -9.71 -8.47
CA TYR A 6 1.92 -8.63 -9.26
C TYR A 6 0.87 -7.55 -9.49
N CYS A 7 1.22 -6.31 -9.16
CA CYS A 7 0.34 -5.16 -9.30
C CYS A 7 1.13 -3.87 -9.48
N THR A 8 0.46 -2.88 -10.04
CA THR A 8 0.99 -1.54 -10.28
C THR A 8 0.99 -0.70 -9.01
N LEU A 9 1.84 0.32 -8.98
CA LEU A 9 1.86 1.33 -7.92
C LEU A 9 0.49 2.03 -7.78
N GLU A 10 -0.21 2.27 -8.88
CA GLU A 10 -1.54 2.89 -8.89
C GLU A 10 -2.61 2.00 -8.22
N GLU A 11 -2.57 0.69 -8.47
CA GLU A 11 -3.42 -0.27 -7.77
C GLU A 11 -3.11 -0.32 -6.28
N VAL A 12 -1.82 -0.32 -5.91
CA VAL A 12 -1.40 -0.28 -4.50
C VAL A 12 -1.87 1.02 -3.84
N LYS A 13 -1.74 2.17 -4.51
CA LYS A 13 -2.24 3.45 -4.02
C LYS A 13 -3.74 3.39 -3.72
N ARG A 14 -4.55 2.87 -4.65
CA ARG A 14 -6.00 2.70 -4.45
C ARG A 14 -6.30 1.80 -3.25
N PHE A 15 -5.59 0.69 -3.12
CA PHE A 15 -5.71 -0.22 -1.98
C PHE A 15 -5.39 0.48 -0.64
N LEU A 16 -4.31 1.28 -0.59
CA LEU A 16 -3.93 2.01 0.62
C LEU A 16 -4.99 3.04 0.99
N ILE A 17 -5.52 3.78 0.01
CA ILE A 17 -6.59 4.76 0.21
C ILE A 17 -7.80 4.05 0.85
N GLU A 18 -8.28 2.97 0.23
CA GLU A 18 -9.43 2.20 0.73
C GLU A 18 -9.18 1.68 2.15
N SER A 19 -7.98 1.19 2.41
CA SER A 19 -7.63 0.52 3.68
C SER A 19 -7.25 1.46 4.82
N THR A 20 -7.06 2.75 4.54
CA THR A 20 -6.47 3.69 5.52
C THR A 20 -7.22 5.01 5.61
N CYS A 21 -7.54 5.65 4.48
CA CYS A 21 -7.79 7.09 4.45
C CYS A 21 -8.81 7.57 3.41
N LYS A 22 -9.66 6.69 2.89
CA LYS A 22 -10.67 7.01 1.87
C LYS A 22 -11.46 8.30 2.14
N ASN A 23 -11.83 8.53 3.40
CA ASN A 23 -12.61 9.71 3.81
C ASN A 23 -11.75 10.90 4.27
N LYS A 24 -10.42 10.75 4.31
CA LYS A 24 -9.48 11.76 4.82
C LYS A 24 -8.63 12.39 3.72
N LEU A 25 -8.25 11.62 2.69
CA LEU A 25 -7.34 12.09 1.65
C LEU A 25 -8.07 13.02 0.66
N PRO A 26 -7.67 14.30 0.52
CA PRO A 26 -8.26 15.20 -0.46
C PRO A 26 -8.20 14.65 -1.90
N PRO A 27 -9.26 14.83 -2.72
CA PRO A 27 -9.30 14.33 -4.10
C PRO A 27 -8.12 14.78 -4.97
N LYS A 28 -7.58 16.00 -4.72
CA LYS A 28 -6.39 16.53 -5.40
C LYS A 28 -5.16 15.62 -5.28
N TYR A 29 -5.01 14.89 -4.17
CA TYR A 29 -3.91 13.95 -3.96
C TYR A 29 -4.24 12.53 -4.37
N ALA A 30 -5.51 12.11 -4.23
CA ALA A 30 -5.94 10.77 -4.59
C ALA A 30 -5.74 10.49 -6.10
N GLY A 31 -6.05 11.46 -6.96
CA GLY A 31 -5.98 11.31 -8.42
C GLY A 31 -4.61 11.54 -9.06
N ASP A 32 -3.68 12.23 -8.40
CA ASP A 32 -2.38 12.59 -8.99
C ASP A 32 -1.28 11.59 -8.56
N LYS A 33 -0.64 10.94 -9.55
CA LYS A 33 0.37 9.89 -9.35
C LYS A 33 1.62 10.36 -8.60
N ARG A 34 1.91 11.67 -8.60
CA ARG A 34 3.07 12.23 -7.89
C ARG A 34 2.92 12.18 -6.37
N TYR A 35 1.69 12.07 -5.89
CA TYR A 35 1.40 12.06 -4.45
C TYR A 35 1.07 10.66 -3.96
N LEU A 36 1.70 10.31 -2.84
CA LEU A 36 1.34 9.19 -1.97
C LEU A 36 1.11 9.73 -0.56
N PHE A 37 0.97 8.84 0.39
CA PHE A 37 0.88 9.20 1.78
C PHE A 37 1.57 8.17 2.67
N GLU A 38 2.07 8.64 3.79
CA GLU A 38 2.60 7.83 4.86
C GLU A 38 1.73 7.96 6.11
N ARG A 39 1.81 6.93 6.94
CA ARG A 39 1.29 6.93 8.29
C ARG A 39 2.39 6.43 9.20
N ARG A 40 3.00 7.36 9.94
CA ARG A 40 4.24 7.15 10.71
C ARG A 40 4.03 6.44 12.05
N GLN A 41 2.78 6.13 12.40
CA GLN A 41 2.44 5.35 13.60
C GLN A 41 2.81 3.87 13.42
N GLU A 42 3.23 3.21 14.49
CA GLU A 42 3.54 1.77 14.47
C GLU A 42 2.30 0.90 14.21
N VAL A 43 1.12 1.36 14.66
CA VAL A 43 -0.17 0.70 14.43
C VAL A 43 -0.85 1.29 13.19
N GLY A 44 -1.11 0.44 12.20
CA GLY A 44 -1.70 0.90 10.94
C GLY A 44 -0.69 1.68 10.08
N LYS A 45 0.58 1.25 10.09
CA LYS A 45 1.72 1.90 9.44
C LYS A 45 1.59 1.85 7.92
N VAL A 46 1.89 2.97 7.27
CA VAL A 46 2.12 3.06 5.83
C VAL A 46 3.45 3.77 5.64
N TYR A 47 4.41 3.08 5.06
CA TYR A 47 5.75 3.62 4.82
C TYR A 47 6.11 3.48 3.34
N VAL A 48 6.64 4.55 2.76
CA VAL A 48 7.02 4.60 1.35
C VAL A 48 8.54 4.77 1.24
N GLU A 49 9.16 3.86 0.52
CA GLU A 49 10.56 3.92 0.13
C GLU A 49 10.62 4.40 -1.33
N ALA A 50 11.34 5.50 -1.57
CA ALA A 50 11.49 6.11 -2.88
C ALA A 50 12.85 6.79 -2.97
N GLU A 51 13.38 6.96 -4.19
CA GLU A 51 14.66 7.69 -4.39
C GLU A 51 14.55 9.14 -3.94
N TYR A 52 13.40 9.77 -4.19
CA TYR A 52 13.09 11.09 -3.67
C TYR A 52 11.70 11.08 -3.05
N LYS A 53 11.58 11.65 -1.85
CA LYS A 53 10.32 11.96 -1.22
C LYS A 53 10.38 13.25 -0.42
N ARG A 54 9.27 13.99 -0.39
CA ARG A 54 9.12 15.24 0.36
C ARG A 54 7.75 15.32 0.99
N ASP A 55 7.68 15.75 2.24
CA ASP A 55 6.43 16.04 2.94
C ASP A 55 5.76 17.27 2.33
N VAL A 56 4.45 17.16 2.05
CA VAL A 56 3.65 18.22 1.40
C VAL A 56 2.64 18.80 2.37
N GLU A 57 1.91 17.93 3.07
CA GLU A 57 0.82 18.32 3.96
C GLU A 57 0.59 17.24 5.02
N GLU A 58 0.32 17.64 6.26
CA GLU A 58 -0.12 16.72 7.32
C GLU A 58 -1.63 16.86 7.54
N ILE A 59 -2.33 15.73 7.54
CA ILE A 59 -3.78 15.64 7.69
C ILE A 59 -4.08 14.56 8.72
N GLU A 60 -4.40 14.98 9.95
CA GLU A 60 -4.60 14.11 11.10
C GLU A 60 -3.39 13.18 11.35
N ASP A 61 -3.54 11.88 11.07
CA ASP A 61 -2.52 10.85 11.27
C ASP A 61 -1.79 10.45 9.98
N ILE A 62 -1.92 11.26 8.93
CA ILE A 62 -1.40 10.99 7.59
C ILE A 62 -0.51 12.15 7.15
N THR A 63 0.64 11.82 6.57
CA THR A 63 1.51 12.77 5.89
C THR A 63 1.42 12.52 4.40
N VAL A 64 0.86 13.48 3.65
CA VAL A 64 0.91 13.47 2.19
C VAL A 64 2.33 13.75 1.75
N ILE A 65 2.85 12.92 0.86
CA ILE A 65 4.21 13.03 0.35
C ILE A 65 4.19 13.11 -1.18
N GLU A 66 5.04 13.98 -1.72
CA GLU A 66 5.41 13.96 -3.13
C GLU A 66 6.57 12.97 -3.31
N VAL A 67 6.48 12.08 -4.29
CA VAL A 67 7.43 10.99 -4.51
C VAL A 67 7.93 10.94 -5.95
N GLN A 68 9.17 10.49 -6.12
CA GLN A 68 9.73 10.10 -7.41
C GLN A 68 10.47 8.77 -7.26
N ASN A 69 10.30 7.88 -8.23
CA ASN A 69 10.91 6.54 -8.27
C ASN A 69 10.67 5.75 -6.97
N VAL A 70 9.41 5.30 -6.78
CA VAL A 70 9.01 4.49 -5.63
C VAL A 70 9.60 3.07 -5.76
N LEU A 71 10.38 2.68 -4.76
CA LEU A 71 11.10 1.39 -4.70
C LEU A 71 10.34 0.35 -3.88
N GLY A 72 9.59 0.81 -2.87
CA GLY A 72 8.85 -0.10 -2.01
C GLY A 72 7.80 0.59 -1.14
N ILE A 73 6.81 -0.18 -0.72
CA ILE A 73 5.78 0.27 0.21
C ILE A 73 5.57 -0.81 1.26
N THR A 74 5.52 -0.41 2.53
CA THR A 74 5.15 -1.29 3.64
C THR A 74 3.81 -0.86 4.22
N TYR A 75 2.86 -1.80 4.29
CA TYR A 75 1.54 -1.61 4.88
C TYR A 75 1.34 -2.58 6.04
N ARG A 76 0.95 -2.05 7.19
CA ARG A 76 0.46 -2.83 8.33
C ARG A 76 -0.94 -2.36 8.67
N SER A 77 -1.89 -3.28 8.88
CA SER A 77 -3.24 -2.88 9.30
C SER A 77 -3.26 -2.43 10.77
N ARG A 78 -4.25 -1.61 11.14
CA ARG A 78 -4.47 -1.24 12.56
C ARG A 78 -4.73 -2.45 13.47
N SER A 79 -5.34 -3.51 12.93
CA SER A 79 -5.59 -4.74 13.68
C SER A 79 -4.35 -5.62 13.87
N GLY A 80 -3.24 -5.31 13.18
CA GLY A 80 -2.02 -6.13 13.19
C GLY A 80 -2.12 -7.45 12.42
N ARG A 81 -3.31 -7.80 11.90
CA ARG A 81 -3.55 -9.08 11.18
C ARG A 81 -3.10 -9.08 9.73
N THR A 82 -2.62 -7.94 9.23
CA THR A 82 -2.14 -7.78 7.88
C THR A 82 -0.80 -7.07 7.91
N ASN A 83 0.17 -7.62 7.19
CA ASN A 83 1.47 -7.03 6.93
C ASN A 83 1.86 -7.34 5.49
N LEU A 84 1.84 -6.32 4.63
CA LEU A 84 2.11 -6.44 3.21
C LEU A 84 3.26 -5.52 2.81
N ILE A 85 4.10 -6.02 1.91
CA ILE A 85 5.21 -5.28 1.34
C ILE A 85 5.06 -5.33 -0.18
N TRP A 86 5.03 -4.16 -0.81
CA TRP A 86 5.16 -4.02 -2.25
C TRP A 86 6.59 -3.63 -2.60
N ARG A 87 7.17 -4.28 -3.60
CA ARG A 87 8.50 -3.96 -4.15
C ARG A 87 8.43 -3.75 -5.64
N GLN A 88 9.06 -2.68 -6.12
CA GLN A 88 9.17 -2.38 -7.54
C GLN A 88 9.96 -3.50 -8.24
N ILE A 89 9.52 -3.85 -9.45
CA ILE A 89 10.22 -4.75 -10.36
C ILE A 89 10.67 -3.99 -11.60
N TYR A 90 9.75 -3.24 -12.21
CA TYR A 90 10.04 -2.47 -13.42
C TYR A 90 9.00 -1.37 -13.61
N GLY A 91 9.43 -0.11 -13.77
CA GLY A 91 8.52 1.03 -13.93
C GLY A 91 7.53 1.12 -12.76
N GLU A 92 6.24 1.19 -13.05
CA GLU A 92 5.20 1.19 -11.99
C GLU A 92 4.79 -0.23 -11.56
N LEU A 93 5.32 -1.29 -12.17
CA LEU A 93 4.98 -2.68 -11.83
C LEU A 93 5.83 -3.18 -10.66
N GLY A 94 5.19 -3.85 -9.72
CA GLY A 94 5.88 -4.51 -8.61
C GLY A 94 5.14 -5.75 -8.11
N LYS A 95 5.71 -6.35 -7.08
CA LYS A 95 5.16 -7.51 -6.38
C LYS A 95 4.70 -7.09 -4.99
N LEU A 96 3.44 -7.32 -4.66
CA LEU A 96 2.88 -7.20 -3.33
C LEU A 96 2.83 -8.59 -2.70
N GLU A 97 3.43 -8.75 -1.52
CA GLU A 97 3.43 -10.01 -0.80
C GLU A 97 3.37 -9.82 0.71
N GLY A 98 2.96 -10.87 1.43
CA GLY A 98 2.94 -10.88 2.89
C GLY A 98 1.68 -11.51 3.45
N GLU A 99 1.37 -11.19 4.70
CA GLU A 99 0.19 -11.70 5.40
C GLU A 99 -1.00 -10.79 5.19
N ALA A 100 -2.10 -11.36 4.71
CA ALA A 100 -3.38 -10.69 4.54
C ALA A 100 -4.49 -11.37 5.37
N SER A 101 -5.30 -10.53 6.00
CA SER A 101 -6.62 -10.91 6.55
C SER A 101 -7.69 -11.00 5.46
N GLY A 102 -8.82 -11.63 5.73
CA GLY A 102 -9.94 -11.71 4.77
C GLY A 102 -10.43 -10.34 4.28
N ASN A 103 -10.56 -9.36 5.17
CA ASN A 103 -10.94 -7.99 4.79
C ASN A 103 -9.91 -7.34 3.85
N THR A 104 -8.63 -7.61 4.07
CA THR A 104 -7.57 -7.11 3.19
C THR A 104 -7.73 -7.68 1.78
N ILE A 105 -8.11 -8.95 1.63
CA ILE A 105 -8.36 -9.55 0.32
C ILE A 105 -9.50 -8.81 -0.41
N VAL A 106 -10.59 -8.49 0.29
CA VAL A 106 -11.69 -7.71 -0.27
C VAL A 106 -11.20 -6.34 -0.77
N ASN A 107 -10.48 -5.60 0.07
CA ASN A 107 -9.93 -4.28 -0.30
C ASN A 107 -8.96 -4.36 -1.49
N LEU A 108 -8.16 -5.43 -1.59
CA LEU A 108 -7.26 -5.64 -2.73
C LEU A 108 -8.06 -5.83 -4.04
N LEU A 109 -9.13 -6.64 -3.99
CA LEU A 109 -10.01 -6.87 -5.14
C LEU A 109 -10.75 -5.59 -5.56
N GLU A 110 -11.25 -4.81 -4.61
CA GLU A 110 -11.88 -3.51 -4.86
C GLU A 110 -10.91 -2.50 -5.46
N ALA A 111 -9.64 -2.55 -5.07
CA ALA A 111 -8.57 -1.75 -5.67
C ALA A 111 -8.13 -2.20 -7.07
N GLY A 112 -8.70 -3.30 -7.59
CA GLY A 112 -8.42 -3.84 -8.92
C GLY A 112 -7.37 -4.95 -8.96
N ILE A 113 -6.83 -5.37 -7.82
CA ILE A 113 -5.78 -6.40 -7.74
C ILE A 113 -6.43 -7.79 -7.78
N ARG A 114 -6.47 -8.41 -8.96
CA ARG A 114 -7.33 -9.59 -9.25
C ARG A 114 -6.64 -10.95 -9.26
N ASN A 115 -5.31 -11.01 -9.30
CA ASN A 115 -4.55 -12.27 -9.47
C ASN A 115 -3.81 -12.70 -8.19
N ILE A 116 -4.50 -12.63 -7.05
CA ILE A 116 -3.90 -12.94 -5.75
C ILE A 116 -3.62 -14.44 -5.63
N ARG A 117 -2.35 -14.80 -5.44
CA ARG A 117 -1.93 -16.19 -5.20
C ARG A 117 -1.77 -16.42 -3.72
N VAL A 118 -2.31 -17.52 -3.22
CA VAL A 118 -2.10 -17.95 -1.83
C VAL A 118 -0.86 -18.82 -1.76
N VAL A 119 0.13 -18.38 -0.99
CA VAL A 119 1.36 -19.14 -0.75
C VAL A 119 1.08 -20.09 0.41
N LYS A 120 1.04 -21.40 0.13
CA LYS A 120 1.00 -22.42 1.19
C LYS A 120 2.39 -22.51 1.82
N GLU A 121 2.48 -22.48 3.15
CA GLU A 121 3.70 -22.91 3.82
C GLU A 121 3.85 -24.42 3.62
N ASP A 122 4.95 -24.83 3.00
CA ASP A 122 5.42 -26.22 3.09
C ASP A 122 5.62 -26.52 4.58
N ARG A 123 4.73 -27.36 5.13
CA ARG A 123 4.93 -27.96 6.44
C ARG A 123 6.15 -28.88 6.31
N LYS A 124 7.31 -28.41 6.78
CA LYS A 124 8.43 -29.30 7.12
C LYS A 124 8.10 -30.10 8.37
#